data_AF-A0A812WTA9-F1
#
_entry.id   AF-A0A812WTA9-F1
#
_cell.length_a   1.000
_cell.length_b   1.000
_cell.length_c   1.000
_cell.angle_alpha   90.00
_cell.angle_beta   90.00
_cell.angle_gamma   90.00
#
_symmetry.space_group_name_H-M   'P 1'
#
loop_
_entity.id
_entity.type
_entity.pdbx_description
1 polymer ?
#
loop_
_entity_poly.entity_id
_entity_poly.type
_entity_poly.pdbx_seq_one_letter_code
_entity_poly.pdbx_strand_id
1 'polypeptide(L)'
;MLPAPAAVACVIVFLSVHATLAGWDLEGVSAACLSWIQRRSEKLKKPELQDRLMEDAMKKMMMEHYQQVLRYVSHFAVVSVVIHAYRLQQQPDVASIVQFLVVFMQYLAACWLARWNVSFQTLRLLNVLSHVGHASYVINIHLFAEEADYNFHSVYSGAVRIFVGALIHDPPLIIPCFQRVLRSVCDADVLLDDGFKIVGDNTRLRRVLATPTDLQGVKFTDLLDQDGKTEFEKFVRKSCSASQSPRQKEEKENSCSIPPCLRVSLPSAYSRVGVDIFHVPVPRFLDAAGPLHLLAFTEDSDTRIQPDATLGAIPEALSVYSEADDVQDLTPKP
;
A
#
# COMPACT_ATOMS: atom_id res chain seq x y z
N MET A 1 30.72 -14.56 38.24
CA MET A 1 29.82 -13.39 38.22
C MET A 1 30.63 -12.18 37.79
N LEU A 2 30.26 -11.51 36.69
CA LEU A 2 30.78 -10.16 36.45
C LEU A 2 30.34 -9.26 37.61
N PRO A 3 31.22 -8.41 38.16
CA PRO A 3 30.84 -7.49 39.22
C PRO A 3 29.70 -6.60 38.71
N ALA A 4 28.70 -6.32 39.55
CA ALA A 4 27.55 -5.46 39.25
C ALA A 4 27.89 -4.20 38.41
N PRO A 5 29.00 -3.47 38.66
CA PRO A 5 29.40 -2.33 37.82
C PRO A 5 29.67 -2.67 36.34
N ALA A 6 30.14 -3.87 36.01
CA ALA A 6 30.39 -4.28 34.62
C ALA A 6 29.08 -4.58 33.87
N ALA A 7 28.09 -5.16 34.54
CA ALA A 7 26.76 -5.37 33.95
C ALA A 7 26.05 -4.03 33.67
N VAL A 8 26.16 -3.08 34.60
CA VAL A 8 25.63 -1.71 34.43
C VAL A 8 26.33 -0.99 33.28
N ALA A 9 27.66 -1.10 33.17
CA ALA A 9 28.42 -0.51 32.06
C ALA A 9 28.00 -1.09 30.70
N CYS A 10 27.79 -2.40 30.60
CA CYS A 10 27.28 -3.04 29.38
C CYS A 10 25.89 -2.51 28.98
N VAL A 11 24.96 -2.38 29.93
CA VAL A 11 23.62 -1.85 29.65
C VAL A 11 23.67 -0.40 29.17
N ILE A 12 24.50 0.45 29.80
CA ILE A 12 24.66 1.87 29.41
C ILE A 12 25.23 1.99 27.99
N VAL A 13 26.28 1.23 27.67
CA VAL A 13 26.87 1.21 26.32
C VAL A 13 25.85 0.70 25.30
N PHE A 14 25.07 -0.33 25.65
CA PHE A 14 24.07 -0.90 24.75
C PHE A 14 22.93 0.08 24.46
N LEU A 15 22.40 0.75 25.49
CA LEU A 15 21.36 1.77 25.35
C LEU A 15 21.86 2.98 24.56
N SER A 16 23.13 3.36 24.74
CA SER A 16 23.75 4.47 24.00
C SER A 16 23.92 4.12 22.52
N VAL A 17 24.40 2.92 22.22
CA VAL A 17 24.49 2.39 20.85
C VAL A 17 23.09 2.30 20.22
N HIS A 18 22.11 1.81 20.98
CA HIS A 18 20.73 1.68 20.53
C HIS A 18 20.06 3.04 20.23
N ALA A 19 20.20 4.02 21.12
CA ALA A 19 19.68 5.37 20.91
C ALA A 19 20.33 6.05 19.69
N THR A 20 21.64 5.85 19.50
CA THR A 20 22.39 6.40 18.35
C THR A 20 22.00 5.75 17.03
N LEU A 21 21.69 4.45 17.05
CA LEU A 21 21.32 3.68 15.86
C LEU A 21 19.84 3.80 15.51
N ALA A 22 18.95 3.87 16.49
CA ALA A 22 17.50 3.95 16.29
C ALA A 22 17.02 5.34 15.85
N GLY A 23 17.84 6.38 16.01
CA GLY A 23 17.52 7.74 15.58
C GLY A 23 16.23 8.23 16.24
N TRP A 24 16.29 8.46 17.56
CA TRP A 24 15.16 8.94 18.35
C TRP A 24 14.71 10.34 17.88
N ASP A 25 13.80 10.36 16.90
CA ASP A 25 12.98 11.51 16.58
C ASP A 25 11.59 10.99 16.16
N LEU A 26 10.74 10.73 17.15
CA LEU A 26 9.37 10.27 16.94
C LEU A 26 8.43 11.42 16.52
N GLU A 27 8.77 12.67 16.84
CA GLU A 27 7.95 13.86 16.53
C GLU A 27 8.20 14.37 15.11
N GLY A 28 9.45 14.33 14.63
CA GLY A 28 9.80 14.69 13.26
C GLY A 28 9.18 13.78 12.19
N VAL A 29 8.85 12.53 12.53
CA VAL A 29 8.35 11.52 11.58
C VAL A 29 6.94 11.82 11.08
N SER A 30 6.04 12.24 11.97
CA SER A 30 4.66 12.57 11.56
C SER A 30 4.61 13.89 10.76
N ALA A 31 5.40 14.88 11.17
CA ALA A 31 5.47 16.20 10.56
C ALA A 31 6.20 16.19 9.19
N ALA A 32 7.27 15.40 9.05
CA ALA A 32 7.98 15.24 7.78
C ALA A 32 7.11 14.48 6.76
N CYS A 33 6.36 13.47 7.19
CA CYS A 33 5.44 12.74 6.33
C CYS A 33 4.32 13.65 5.82
N LEU A 34 3.66 14.42 6.70
CA LEU A 34 2.57 15.33 6.32
C LEU A 34 3.05 16.46 5.39
N SER A 35 4.20 17.08 5.69
CA SER A 35 4.74 18.17 4.87
C SER A 35 5.24 17.69 3.49
N TRP A 36 5.78 16.48 3.41
CA TRP A 36 6.17 15.87 2.14
C TRP A 36 4.97 15.52 1.27
N ILE A 37 3.89 14.99 1.87
CA ILE A 37 2.63 14.70 1.19
C ILE A 37 2.03 15.98 0.59
N GLN A 38 2.01 17.07 1.37
CA GLN A 38 1.43 18.35 0.95
C GLN A 38 2.19 18.97 -0.24
N ARG A 39 3.53 18.95 -0.22
CA ARG A 39 4.36 19.48 -1.32
C ARG A 39 4.26 18.70 -2.63
N ARG A 40 3.85 17.43 -2.58
CA ARG A 40 3.81 16.55 -3.77
C ARG A 40 2.48 16.63 -4.51
N SER A 41 1.39 16.86 -3.77
CA SER A 41 0.06 17.15 -4.32
C SER A 41 0.07 18.33 -5.31
N GLU A 42 0.98 19.29 -5.16
CA GLU A 42 1.03 20.49 -6.01
C GLU A 42 1.80 20.27 -7.33
N LYS A 43 2.63 19.23 -7.45
CA LYS A 43 3.55 19.04 -8.59
C LYS A 43 3.05 18.08 -9.68
N LEU A 44 1.92 17.39 -9.46
CA LEU A 44 1.36 16.41 -10.41
C LEU A 44 0.31 17.07 -11.31
N LYS A 45 0.73 17.63 -12.46
CA LYS A 45 -0.16 18.16 -13.52
C LYS A 45 0.17 17.67 -14.94
N LYS A 46 1.03 16.64 -15.12
CA LYS A 46 1.35 16.11 -16.46
C LYS A 46 1.10 14.58 -16.53
N PRO A 47 0.25 14.10 -17.45
CA PRO A 47 -0.26 12.72 -17.46
C PRO A 47 0.75 11.65 -17.89
N GLU A 48 1.64 11.88 -18.86
CA GLU A 48 2.62 10.84 -19.28
C GLU A 48 3.79 10.64 -18.30
N LEU A 49 4.05 11.62 -17.43
CA LEU A 49 5.06 11.51 -16.38
C LEU A 49 4.47 10.86 -15.11
N GLN A 50 3.14 10.72 -15.06
CA GLN A 50 2.38 10.35 -13.87
C GLN A 50 2.61 8.90 -13.49
N ASP A 51 2.60 7.97 -14.44
CA ASP A 51 2.76 6.54 -14.15
C ASP A 51 4.14 6.21 -13.59
N ARG A 52 5.22 6.74 -14.18
CA ARG A 52 6.58 6.54 -13.64
C ARG A 52 6.77 7.22 -12.28
N LEU A 53 6.26 8.45 -12.12
CA LEU A 53 6.32 9.15 -10.84
C LEU A 53 5.52 8.44 -9.75
N MET A 54 4.42 7.80 -10.13
CA MET A 54 3.52 7.06 -9.25
C MET A 54 4.15 5.74 -8.81
N GLU A 55 4.76 4.99 -9.74
CA GLU A 55 5.53 3.79 -9.43
C GLU A 55 6.69 4.11 -8.49
N ASP A 56 7.46 5.17 -8.78
CA ASP A 56 8.55 5.64 -7.92
C ASP A 56 8.04 6.13 -6.56
N ALA A 57 6.87 6.77 -6.51
CA ALA A 57 6.24 7.20 -5.27
C ALA A 57 5.84 6.01 -4.40
N MET A 58 5.24 4.99 -5.01
CA MET A 58 4.81 3.78 -4.32
C MET A 58 6.01 2.98 -3.80
N LYS A 59 7.05 2.81 -4.63
CA LYS A 59 8.32 2.20 -4.22
C LYS A 59 8.95 2.93 -3.03
N LYS A 60 8.99 4.26 -3.10
CA LYS A 60 9.54 5.09 -2.01
C LYS A 60 8.73 4.96 -0.73
N MET A 61 7.39 5.04 -0.81
CA MET A 61 6.51 4.92 0.35
C MET A 61 6.61 3.53 1.00
N MET A 62 6.63 2.47 0.20
CA MET A 62 6.81 1.11 0.68
C MET A 62 8.18 0.93 1.36
N MET A 63 9.24 1.54 0.82
CA MET A 63 10.58 1.52 1.40
C MET A 63 10.64 2.28 2.73
N GLU A 64 10.00 3.44 2.83
CA GLU A 64 9.90 4.22 4.08
C GLU A 64 9.13 3.44 5.16
N HIS A 65 8.00 2.83 4.80
CA HIS A 65 7.23 2.01 5.74
C HIS A 65 8.05 0.82 6.22
N TYR A 66 8.72 0.13 5.30
CA TYR A 66 9.59 -1.00 5.63
C TYR A 66 10.77 -0.59 6.53
N GLN A 67 11.38 0.58 6.30
CA GLN A 67 12.40 1.13 7.21
C GLN A 67 11.84 1.39 8.61
N GLN A 68 10.61 1.88 8.70
CA GLN A 68 9.94 2.11 9.98
C GLN A 68 9.69 0.80 10.73
N VAL A 69 9.25 -0.25 10.02
CA VAL A 69 9.16 -1.62 10.56
C VAL A 69 10.50 -2.09 11.09
N LEU A 70 11.57 -1.96 10.29
CA LEU A 70 12.93 -2.36 10.65
C LEU A 70 13.42 -1.66 11.92
N ARG A 71 13.15 -0.36 12.06
CA ARG A 71 13.45 0.40 13.29
C ARG A 71 12.70 -0.19 14.48
N TYR A 72 11.40 -0.46 14.32
CA TYR A 72 10.59 -1.09 15.37
C TYR A 72 11.15 -2.46 15.78
N VAL A 73 11.42 -3.35 14.82
CA VAL A 73 12.01 -4.68 15.07
C VAL A 73 13.38 -4.57 15.75
N SER A 74 14.18 -3.56 15.43
CA SER A 74 15.48 -3.35 16.08
C SER A 74 15.35 -3.03 17.57
N HIS A 75 14.26 -2.39 18.01
CA HIS A 75 13.95 -2.18 19.43
C HIS A 75 13.68 -3.51 20.14
N PHE A 76 12.97 -4.45 19.51
CA PHE A 76 12.73 -5.78 20.09
C PHE A 76 13.99 -6.64 20.10
N ALA A 77 14.82 -6.55 19.06
CA ALA A 77 16.08 -7.27 18.99
C ALA A 77 17.06 -6.87 20.12
N VAL A 78 16.98 -5.63 20.62
CA VAL A 78 17.72 -5.17 21.82
C VAL A 78 17.45 -6.07 23.02
N VAL A 79 16.18 -6.44 23.24
CA VAL A 79 15.75 -7.26 24.38
C VAL A 79 16.34 -8.66 24.27
N SER A 80 16.35 -9.23 23.07
CA SER A 80 16.99 -10.51 22.81
C SER A 80 18.48 -10.48 23.15
N VAL A 81 19.20 -9.44 22.73
CA VAL A 81 20.63 -9.33 23.06
C VAL A 81 20.85 -9.22 24.56
N VAL A 82 20.02 -8.46 25.29
CA VAL A 82 20.11 -8.34 26.76
C VAL A 82 19.88 -9.69 27.43
N ILE A 83 18.90 -10.49 26.98
CA ILE A 83 18.65 -11.83 27.51
C ILE A 83 19.88 -12.73 27.30
N HIS A 84 20.47 -12.72 26.10
CA HIS A 84 21.66 -13.53 25.83
C HIS A 84 22.91 -13.05 26.56
N ALA A 85 23.06 -11.74 26.77
CA ALA A 85 24.13 -11.18 27.60
C ALA A 85 23.99 -11.61 29.07
N TYR A 86 22.76 -11.60 29.59
CA TYR A 86 22.46 -12.06 30.94
C TYR A 86 22.77 -13.56 31.10
N ARG A 87 22.39 -14.39 30.12
CA ARG A 87 22.73 -15.81 30.09
C ARG A 87 24.25 -16.04 30.09
N LEU A 88 24.97 -15.32 29.22
CA LEU A 88 26.43 -15.37 29.15
C LEU A 88 27.08 -14.99 30.50
N GLN A 89 26.49 -14.04 31.22
CA GLN A 89 26.95 -13.65 32.56
C GLN A 89 26.72 -14.74 33.62
N GLN A 90 25.60 -15.48 33.52
CA GLN A 90 25.28 -16.57 34.44
C GLN A 90 26.14 -17.81 34.18
N GLN A 91 26.35 -18.17 32.92
CA GLN A 91 27.06 -19.39 32.49
C GLN A 91 28.00 -19.06 31.32
N PRO A 92 29.26 -18.68 31.57
CA PRO A 92 30.20 -18.27 30.53
C PRO A 92 30.88 -19.46 29.85
N ASP A 93 30.08 -20.32 29.22
CA ASP A 93 30.57 -21.42 28.39
C ASP A 93 30.76 -21.00 26.91
N VAL A 94 31.46 -21.82 26.13
CA VAL A 94 31.72 -21.52 24.70
C VAL A 94 30.41 -21.39 23.91
N ALA A 95 29.39 -22.19 24.27
CA ALA A 95 28.10 -22.17 23.60
C ALA A 95 27.37 -20.84 23.79
N SER A 96 27.25 -20.33 25.02
CA SER A 96 26.61 -19.04 25.29
C SER A 96 27.37 -17.86 24.66
N ILE A 97 28.71 -17.92 24.60
CA ILE A 97 29.53 -16.92 23.90
C ILE A 97 29.16 -16.87 22.42
N VAL A 98 29.13 -18.04 21.74
CA VAL A 98 28.78 -18.13 20.33
C VAL A 98 27.35 -17.65 20.08
N GLN A 99 26.39 -18.06 20.91
CA GLN A 99 24.99 -17.63 20.79
C GLN A 99 24.84 -16.12 20.96
N PHE A 100 25.48 -15.53 21.97
CA PHE A 100 25.47 -14.08 22.19
C PHE A 100 26.06 -13.35 20.97
N LEU A 101 27.20 -13.79 20.44
CA LEU A 101 27.81 -13.17 19.27
C LEU A 101 26.90 -13.24 18.05
N VAL A 102 26.23 -14.36 17.80
CA VAL A 102 25.28 -14.50 16.67
C VAL A 102 24.13 -13.51 16.80
N VAL A 103 23.47 -13.47 17.97
CA VAL A 103 22.32 -12.58 18.20
C VAL A 103 22.74 -11.10 18.18
N PHE A 104 23.91 -10.79 18.73
CA PHE A 104 24.46 -9.43 18.71
C PHE A 104 24.80 -8.98 17.28
N MET A 105 25.44 -9.83 16.48
CA MET A 105 25.74 -9.51 15.08
C MET A 105 24.46 -9.36 14.24
N GLN A 106 23.44 -10.16 14.50
CA GLN A 106 22.12 -10.01 13.87
C GLN A 106 21.45 -8.68 14.25
N TYR A 107 21.54 -8.27 15.51
CA TYR A 107 21.05 -6.97 15.97
C TYR A 107 21.80 -5.82 15.27
N LEU A 108 23.13 -5.88 15.21
CA LEU A 108 23.94 -4.87 14.51
C LEU A 108 23.58 -4.79 13.01
N ALA A 109 23.36 -5.93 12.36
CA ALA A 109 22.91 -5.97 10.99
C ALA A 109 21.51 -5.34 10.82
N ALA A 110 20.57 -5.64 11.73
CA ALA A 110 19.23 -5.04 11.70
C ALA A 110 19.29 -3.51 11.88
N CYS A 111 20.08 -3.01 12.84
CA CYS A 111 20.28 -1.57 13.04
C CYS A 111 20.98 -0.91 11.85
N TRP A 112 21.97 -1.57 11.25
CA TRP A 112 22.63 -1.09 10.03
C TRP A 112 21.59 -0.92 8.91
N LEU A 113 20.78 -1.94 8.65
CA LEU A 113 19.76 -1.91 7.59
C LEU A 113 18.66 -0.89 7.86
N ALA A 114 18.26 -0.69 9.12
CA ALA A 114 17.28 0.33 9.50
C ALA A 114 17.79 1.75 9.21
N ARG A 115 19.11 1.94 9.16
CA ARG A 115 19.76 3.24 8.93
C ARG A 115 20.09 3.50 7.47
N TRP A 116 20.44 2.48 6.70
CA TRP A 116 20.84 2.65 5.30
C TRP A 116 19.64 2.52 4.35
N ASN A 117 19.63 3.30 3.26
CA ASN A 117 18.69 3.11 2.16
C ASN A 117 19.04 1.83 1.40
N VAL A 118 18.59 0.70 1.94
CA VAL A 118 18.84 -0.61 1.35
C VAL A 118 17.92 -0.84 0.16
N SER A 119 18.46 -1.37 -0.93
CA SER A 119 17.65 -1.74 -2.09
C SER A 119 16.70 -2.90 -1.76
N PHE A 120 15.58 -2.99 -2.48
CA PHE A 120 14.62 -4.09 -2.33
C PHE A 120 15.26 -5.48 -2.53
N GLN A 121 16.23 -5.59 -3.45
CA GLN A 121 16.95 -6.85 -3.68
C GLN A 121 17.80 -7.26 -2.47
N THR A 122 18.48 -6.29 -1.84
CA THR A 122 19.25 -6.54 -0.62
C THR A 122 18.36 -6.99 0.52
N LEU A 123 17.17 -6.40 0.66
CA LEU A 123 16.18 -6.80 1.67
C LEU A 123 15.69 -8.23 1.45
N ARG A 124 15.42 -8.60 0.19
CA ARG A 124 15.05 -9.98 -0.17
C ARG A 124 16.15 -10.98 0.17
N LEU A 125 17.40 -10.65 -0.17
CA LEU A 125 18.57 -11.47 0.19
C LEU A 125 18.71 -11.61 1.71
N LEU A 126 18.48 -10.53 2.44
CA LEU A 126 18.60 -10.54 3.89
C LEU A 126 17.50 -11.34 4.58
N ASN A 127 16.30 -11.35 4.02
CA ASN A 127 15.22 -12.22 4.48
C ASN A 127 15.59 -13.69 4.27
N VAL A 128 16.20 -14.04 3.13
CA VAL A 128 16.71 -15.40 2.88
C VAL A 128 17.82 -15.76 3.86
N LEU A 129 18.80 -14.88 4.10
CA LEU A 129 19.85 -15.11 5.10
C LEU A 129 19.28 -15.27 6.51
N SER A 130 18.25 -14.49 6.86
CA SER A 130 17.54 -14.63 8.13
C SER A 130 16.86 -16.00 8.24
N HIS A 131 16.23 -16.50 7.18
CA HIS A 131 15.65 -17.84 7.15
C HIS A 131 16.71 -18.94 7.30
N VAL A 132 17.84 -18.83 6.61
CA VAL A 132 18.96 -19.79 6.71
C VAL A 132 19.57 -19.77 8.11
N GLY A 133 19.85 -18.59 8.65
CA GLY A 133 20.40 -18.42 10.00
C GLY A 133 19.46 -18.95 11.08
N HIS A 134 18.15 -18.82 10.88
CA HIS A 134 17.18 -19.38 11.79
C HIS A 134 17.04 -20.90 11.65
N ALA A 135 17.08 -21.44 10.42
CA ALA A 135 17.05 -22.89 10.21
C ALA A 135 18.29 -23.56 10.82
N SER A 136 19.48 -22.98 10.63
CA SER A 136 20.71 -23.46 11.26
C SER A 136 20.66 -23.35 12.78
N TYR A 137 20.05 -22.29 13.32
CA TYR A 137 19.84 -22.12 14.75
C TYR A 137 18.88 -23.15 15.33
N VAL A 138 17.74 -23.43 14.67
CA VAL A 138 16.78 -24.46 15.07
C VAL A 138 17.43 -25.86 15.04
N ILE A 139 18.23 -26.16 14.01
CA ILE A 139 18.99 -27.41 13.91
C ILE A 139 20.00 -27.51 15.06
N ASN A 140 20.74 -26.44 15.34
CA ASN A 140 21.73 -26.41 16.42
C ASN A 140 21.05 -26.59 17.80
N ILE A 141 19.93 -25.93 18.06
CA ILE A 141 19.14 -26.13 19.28
C ILE A 141 18.63 -27.56 19.40
N HIS A 142 18.09 -28.16 18.33
CA HIS A 142 17.61 -29.54 18.36
C HIS A 142 18.71 -30.57 18.60
N LEU A 143 19.96 -30.25 18.23
CA LEU A 143 21.10 -31.13 18.44
C LEU A 143 21.75 -30.95 19.82
N PHE A 144 21.58 -29.79 20.49
CA PHE A 144 22.41 -29.41 21.62
C PHE A 144 21.69 -28.82 22.86
N ALA A 145 20.38 -28.58 22.87
CA ALA A 145 19.70 -27.89 23.97
C ALA A 145 18.80 -28.78 24.86
N GLU A 146 18.79 -28.51 26.17
CA GLU A 146 17.76 -28.97 27.12
C GLU A 146 16.40 -28.30 26.81
N GLU A 147 15.30 -29.05 26.96
CA GLU A 147 13.93 -28.76 26.47
C GLU A 147 13.34 -27.38 26.86
N ALA A 148 13.83 -26.74 27.94
CA ALA A 148 13.23 -25.51 28.46
C ALA A 148 13.53 -24.24 27.63
N ASP A 149 14.69 -24.16 26.97
CA ASP A 149 15.08 -23.02 26.13
C ASP A 149 14.43 -23.05 24.73
N TYR A 150 14.00 -24.24 24.29
CA TYR A 150 13.41 -24.47 22.97
C TYR A 150 12.10 -23.70 22.79
N ASN A 151 11.23 -23.74 23.80
CA ASN A 151 9.88 -23.19 23.71
C ASN A 151 9.87 -21.66 23.64
N PHE A 152 10.72 -20.98 24.42
CA PHE A 152 10.76 -19.52 24.43
C PHE A 152 11.27 -18.93 23.10
N HIS A 153 12.34 -19.50 22.55
CA HIS A 153 12.96 -19.00 21.32
C HIS A 153 12.16 -19.34 20.05
N SER A 154 11.56 -20.53 20.00
CA SER A 154 10.63 -20.94 18.94
C SER A 154 9.43 -20.00 18.86
N VAL A 155 8.82 -19.70 20.01
CA VAL A 155 7.67 -18.79 20.10
C VAL A 155 8.06 -17.36 19.75
N TYR A 156 9.21 -16.86 20.24
CA TYR A 156 9.67 -15.51 19.94
C TYR A 156 9.98 -15.31 18.45
N SER A 157 10.73 -16.23 17.83
CA SER A 157 11.03 -16.10 16.41
C SER A 157 9.82 -16.37 15.52
N GLY A 158 8.90 -17.25 15.93
CA GLY A 158 7.60 -17.41 15.27
C GLY A 158 6.81 -16.10 15.31
N ALA A 159 6.73 -15.45 16.46
CA ALA A 159 6.04 -14.18 16.65
C ALA A 159 6.66 -13.05 15.81
N VAL A 160 7.99 -12.94 15.75
CA VAL A 160 8.67 -11.93 14.90
C VAL A 160 8.42 -12.19 13.42
N ARG A 161 8.42 -13.45 12.97
CA ARG A 161 8.12 -13.81 11.57
C ARG A 161 6.67 -13.56 11.20
N ILE A 162 5.73 -13.89 12.09
CA ILE A 162 4.32 -13.58 11.93
C ILE A 162 4.12 -12.07 11.92
N PHE A 163 4.80 -11.33 12.79
CA PHE A 163 4.71 -9.88 12.85
C PHE A 163 5.26 -9.21 11.60
N VAL A 164 6.45 -9.60 11.13
CA VAL A 164 7.06 -9.07 9.90
C VAL A 164 6.26 -9.49 8.66
N GLY A 165 5.79 -10.74 8.60
CA GLY A 165 4.91 -11.23 7.55
C GLY A 165 3.57 -10.50 7.53
N ALA A 166 2.92 -10.35 8.68
CA ALA A 166 1.70 -9.58 8.83
C ALA A 166 1.92 -8.13 8.42
N LEU A 167 2.97 -7.46 8.89
CA LEU A 167 3.20 -6.05 8.61
C LEU A 167 3.59 -5.77 7.14
N ILE A 168 4.25 -6.72 6.47
CA ILE A 168 4.56 -6.65 5.03
C ILE A 168 3.33 -7.02 4.18
N HIS A 169 2.41 -7.82 4.70
CA HIS A 169 1.27 -8.34 3.94
C HIS A 169 -0.10 -7.88 4.43
N ASP A 170 -0.19 -6.95 5.40
CA ASP A 170 -1.46 -6.54 5.98
C ASP A 170 -2.24 -5.72 4.95
N PRO A 171 -3.34 -6.25 4.39
CA PRO A 171 -4.17 -5.51 3.45
C PRO A 171 -4.60 -4.12 3.97
N PRO A 172 -4.99 -3.92 5.24
CA PRO A 172 -5.39 -2.61 5.75
C PRO A 172 -4.28 -1.55 5.75
N LEU A 173 -3.00 -1.91 5.66
CA LEU A 173 -1.91 -0.92 5.51
C LEU A 173 -1.60 -0.62 4.05
N ILE A 174 -1.67 -1.65 3.19
CA ILE A 174 -1.31 -1.53 1.77
C ILE A 174 -2.45 -0.87 0.98
N ILE A 175 -3.70 -1.24 1.25
CA ILE A 175 -4.86 -0.76 0.50
C ILE A 175 -5.00 0.77 0.56
N PRO A 176 -4.92 1.46 1.72
CA PRO A 176 -5.00 2.92 1.77
C PRO A 176 -3.91 3.62 0.95
N CYS A 177 -2.72 3.02 0.88
CA CYS A 177 -1.61 3.52 0.06
C CYS A 177 -1.93 3.41 -1.43
N PHE A 178 -2.43 2.26 -1.88
CA PHE A 178 -2.90 2.06 -3.26
C PHE A 178 -4.08 2.96 -3.60
N GLN A 179 -5.07 3.07 -2.73
CA GLN A 179 -6.21 3.97 -2.90
C GLN A 179 -5.75 5.42 -3.01
N ARG A 180 -4.82 5.87 -2.16
CA ARG A 180 -4.26 7.23 -2.25
C ARG A 180 -3.60 7.49 -3.61
N VAL A 181 -2.93 6.48 -4.15
CA VAL A 181 -2.33 6.52 -5.48
C VAL A 181 -3.40 6.59 -6.57
N LEU A 182 -4.38 5.68 -6.55
CA LEU A 182 -5.51 5.67 -7.48
C LEU A 182 -6.29 6.98 -7.47
N ARG A 183 -6.39 7.64 -6.30
CA ARG A 183 -7.07 8.92 -6.19
C ARG A 183 -6.46 10.04 -7.03
N SER A 184 -5.21 9.90 -7.45
CA SER A 184 -4.56 10.87 -8.34
C SER A 184 -4.84 10.62 -9.83
N VAL A 185 -5.28 9.40 -10.19
CA VAL A 185 -5.42 8.95 -11.59
C VAL A 185 -6.88 8.70 -11.96
N CYS A 186 -7.70 8.30 -10.99
CA CYS A 186 -9.09 7.89 -11.18
C CYS A 186 -10.04 8.85 -10.45
N ASP A 187 -11.26 8.97 -10.96
CA ASP A 187 -12.31 9.83 -10.39
C ASP A 187 -12.85 9.26 -9.08
N ALA A 188 -12.99 7.93 -9.02
CA ALA A 188 -13.36 7.20 -7.80
C ALA A 188 -12.60 5.90 -7.63
N ASP A 189 -12.60 5.41 -6.39
CA ASP A 189 -12.08 4.11 -5.99
C ASP A 189 -13.01 3.53 -4.92
N VAL A 190 -13.26 2.21 -4.96
CA VAL A 190 -13.92 1.50 -3.86
C VAL A 190 -13.28 0.14 -3.62
N LEU A 191 -13.27 -0.28 -2.36
CA LEU A 191 -12.87 -1.62 -1.96
C LEU A 191 -14.15 -2.45 -1.73
N LEU A 192 -14.19 -3.66 -2.26
CA LEU A 192 -15.29 -4.60 -2.05
C LEU A 192 -14.82 -5.83 -1.28
N ASP A 193 -15.73 -6.44 -0.53
CA ASP A 193 -15.55 -7.78 0.04
C ASP A 193 -15.85 -8.90 -0.96
N ASP A 194 -15.72 -10.16 -0.52
CA ASP A 194 -15.98 -11.36 -1.33
C ASP A 194 -17.44 -11.44 -1.82
N GLY A 195 -18.38 -10.83 -1.08
CA GLY A 195 -19.78 -10.69 -1.45
C GLY A 195 -20.07 -9.47 -2.33
N PHE A 196 -19.03 -8.82 -2.86
CA PHE A 196 -19.06 -7.55 -3.61
C PHE A 196 -19.72 -6.38 -2.88
N LYS A 197 -19.74 -6.40 -1.54
CA LYS A 197 -20.21 -5.27 -0.74
C LYS A 197 -19.11 -4.25 -0.60
N ILE A 198 -19.47 -2.97 -0.70
CA ILE A 198 -18.55 -1.86 -0.53
C ILE A 198 -18.09 -1.80 0.93
N VAL A 199 -16.79 -1.90 1.14
CA VAL A 199 -16.13 -1.83 2.44
C VAL A 199 -15.15 -0.65 2.45
N GLY A 200 -15.12 0.12 3.54
CA GLY A 200 -14.24 1.29 3.66
C GLY A 200 -14.82 2.57 3.04
N ASP A 201 -13.93 3.54 2.76
CA ASP A 201 -14.29 4.88 2.28
C ASP A 201 -14.84 4.83 0.84
N ASN A 202 -16.04 5.38 0.65
CA ASN A 202 -16.75 5.46 -0.64
C ASN A 202 -17.08 6.90 -1.06
N THR A 203 -16.50 7.91 -0.37
CA THR A 203 -16.84 9.33 -0.55
C THR A 203 -16.70 9.80 -2.00
N ARG A 204 -15.71 9.27 -2.72
CA ARG A 204 -15.48 9.62 -4.14
C ARG A 204 -16.50 8.99 -5.07
N LEU A 205 -16.84 7.72 -4.87
CA LEU A 205 -17.91 7.08 -5.64
C LEU A 205 -19.23 7.82 -5.42
N ARG A 206 -19.54 8.20 -4.18
CA ARG A 206 -20.72 9.02 -3.87
C ARG A 206 -20.74 10.35 -4.64
N ARG A 207 -19.57 10.99 -4.79
CA ARG A 207 -19.43 12.21 -5.58
C ARG A 207 -19.69 11.97 -7.07
N VAL A 208 -19.11 10.90 -7.65
CA VAL A 208 -19.35 10.53 -9.06
C VAL A 208 -20.84 10.24 -9.30
N LEU A 209 -21.49 9.55 -8.36
CA LEU A 209 -22.93 9.25 -8.43
C LEU A 209 -23.84 10.39 -7.95
N ALA A 210 -23.26 11.55 -7.58
CA ALA A 210 -23.96 12.69 -7.00
C ALA A 210 -24.97 12.33 -5.89
N THR A 211 -24.68 11.30 -5.09
CA THR A 211 -25.60 10.78 -4.08
C THR A 211 -25.16 11.16 -2.67
N PRO A 212 -26.07 11.70 -1.83
CA PRO A 212 -25.77 11.97 -0.42
C PRO A 212 -25.79 10.69 0.42
N THR A 213 -26.29 9.57 -0.10
CA THR A 213 -26.42 8.31 0.65
C THR A 213 -25.06 7.64 0.81
N ASP A 214 -24.76 7.19 2.03
CA ASP A 214 -23.59 6.33 2.28
C ASP A 214 -23.78 4.96 1.60
N LEU A 215 -22.77 4.51 0.89
CA LEU A 215 -22.81 3.25 0.12
C LEU A 215 -22.14 2.09 0.88
N GLN A 216 -21.71 2.29 2.12
CA GLN A 216 -21.02 1.27 2.89
C GLN A 216 -21.95 0.08 3.16
N GLY A 217 -21.48 -1.13 2.86
CA GLY A 217 -22.24 -2.37 3.00
C GLY A 217 -23.22 -2.66 1.84
N VAL A 218 -23.44 -1.71 0.93
CA VAL A 218 -24.24 -1.92 -0.29
C VAL A 218 -23.47 -2.83 -1.24
N LYS A 219 -24.16 -3.81 -1.85
CA LYS A 219 -23.56 -4.63 -2.92
C LYS A 219 -23.36 -3.77 -4.16
N PHE A 220 -22.14 -3.73 -4.66
CA PHE A 220 -21.81 -2.97 -5.86
C PHE A 220 -22.62 -3.41 -7.08
N THR A 221 -22.90 -4.72 -7.20
CA THR A 221 -23.74 -5.25 -8.28
C THR A 221 -25.14 -4.65 -8.28
N ASP A 222 -25.71 -4.27 -7.14
CA ASP A 222 -27.04 -3.63 -7.08
C ASP A 222 -27.05 -2.21 -7.67
N LEU A 223 -25.88 -1.61 -7.91
CA LEU A 223 -25.73 -0.35 -8.64
C LEU A 223 -25.65 -0.56 -10.16
N LEU A 224 -25.66 -1.81 -10.64
CA LEU A 224 -25.61 -2.16 -12.06
C LEU A 224 -27.00 -2.61 -12.54
N ASP A 225 -27.26 -2.43 -13.83
CA ASP A 225 -28.40 -3.09 -14.48
C ASP A 225 -28.15 -4.60 -14.64
N GLN A 226 -29.17 -5.33 -15.08
CA GLN A 226 -29.13 -6.79 -15.15
C GLN A 226 -28.00 -7.32 -16.05
N ASP A 227 -27.76 -6.64 -17.17
CA ASP A 227 -26.70 -7.01 -18.10
C ASP A 227 -25.32 -6.67 -17.51
N GLY A 228 -25.16 -5.47 -16.96
CA GLY A 228 -23.94 -5.02 -16.30
C GLY A 228 -23.55 -5.89 -15.10
N LYS A 229 -24.51 -6.40 -14.33
CA LYS A 229 -24.26 -7.38 -13.26
C LYS A 229 -23.55 -8.62 -13.78
N THR A 230 -24.07 -9.20 -14.85
CA THR A 230 -23.55 -10.43 -15.45
C THR A 230 -22.14 -10.21 -16.04
N GLU A 231 -21.94 -9.08 -16.72
CA GLU A 231 -20.65 -8.71 -17.28
C GLU A 231 -19.60 -8.41 -16.21
N PHE A 232 -19.99 -7.73 -15.12
CA PHE A 232 -19.12 -7.44 -13.99
C PHE A 232 -18.62 -8.72 -13.30
N GLU A 233 -19.51 -9.67 -13.01
CA GLU A 233 -19.10 -10.93 -12.39
C GLU A 233 -18.15 -11.73 -13.29
N LYS A 234 -18.42 -11.76 -14.61
CA LYS A 234 -17.54 -12.38 -15.59
C LYS A 234 -16.17 -11.68 -15.65
N PHE A 235 -16.17 -10.35 -15.62
CA PHE A 235 -14.96 -9.52 -15.62
C PHE A 235 -14.10 -9.80 -14.40
N VAL A 236 -14.66 -9.74 -13.19
CA VAL A 236 -13.95 -10.02 -11.94
C VAL A 236 -13.42 -11.45 -11.91
N ARG A 237 -14.22 -12.44 -12.32
CA ARG A 237 -13.79 -13.85 -12.38
C ARG A 237 -12.60 -14.04 -13.32
N LYS A 238 -12.64 -13.42 -14.50
CA LYS A 238 -11.54 -13.46 -15.48
C LYS A 238 -10.25 -12.87 -14.90
N SER A 239 -10.35 -11.73 -14.22
CA SER A 239 -9.22 -11.05 -13.57
C SER A 239 -8.61 -11.90 -12.44
N CYS A 240 -9.44 -12.59 -11.66
CA CYS A 240 -8.96 -13.51 -10.62
C CYS A 240 -8.26 -14.75 -11.21
N SER A 241 -8.83 -15.38 -12.25
CA SER A 241 -8.25 -16.58 -12.88
C SER A 241 -6.93 -16.32 -13.60
N ALA A 242 -6.76 -15.13 -14.20
CA ALA A 242 -5.52 -14.74 -14.87
C ALA A 242 -4.29 -14.70 -13.93
N SER A 243 -4.52 -14.56 -12.62
CA SER A 243 -3.45 -14.52 -11.63
C SER A 243 -2.86 -15.90 -11.26
N GLN A 244 -3.53 -17.01 -11.64
CA GLN A 244 -3.26 -18.34 -11.06
C GLN A 244 -2.42 -19.29 -11.94
N SER A 245 -2.26 -19.04 -13.24
CA SER A 245 -1.47 -19.94 -14.10
C SER A 245 -0.06 -19.40 -14.40
N PRO A 246 1.00 -19.87 -13.73
CA PRO A 246 2.37 -19.41 -13.98
C PRO A 246 2.85 -19.67 -15.41
N ARG A 247 2.30 -20.67 -16.12
CA ARG A 247 2.70 -21.01 -17.50
C ARG A 247 2.23 -20.02 -18.59
N GLN A 248 1.20 -19.21 -18.33
CA GLN A 248 0.73 -18.21 -19.32
C GLN A 248 1.34 -16.82 -19.12
N LYS A 249 2.15 -16.64 -18.07
CA LYS A 249 2.70 -15.33 -17.71
C LYS A 249 3.87 -14.92 -18.62
N GLU A 250 4.64 -15.88 -19.11
CA GLU A 250 5.85 -15.63 -19.91
C GLU A 250 5.56 -15.18 -21.36
N GLU A 251 4.43 -15.60 -21.96
CA GLU A 251 4.08 -15.16 -23.33
C GLU A 251 3.40 -13.79 -23.36
N LYS A 252 2.77 -13.36 -22.26
CA LYS A 252 2.01 -12.09 -22.20
C LYS A 252 2.87 -10.89 -21.84
N GLU A 253 4.02 -11.07 -21.20
CA GLU A 253 4.92 -9.98 -20.79
C GLU A 253 5.57 -9.22 -21.97
N ASN A 254 5.59 -9.79 -23.18
CA ASN A 254 6.14 -9.12 -24.36
C ASN A 254 5.15 -8.22 -25.13
N SER A 255 3.87 -8.22 -24.76
CA SER A 255 2.88 -7.29 -25.32
C SER A 255 2.42 -6.34 -24.22
N CYS A 256 2.70 -5.05 -24.39
CA CYS A 256 2.21 -3.98 -23.52
C CYS A 256 0.69 -3.82 -23.72
N SER A 257 -0.10 -4.83 -23.31
CA SER A 257 -1.55 -4.84 -23.49
C SER A 257 -2.18 -3.95 -22.43
N ILE A 258 -3.02 -3.02 -22.88
CA ILE A 258 -3.82 -2.14 -22.02
C ILE A 258 -4.55 -2.99 -20.97
N PRO A 259 -4.55 -2.59 -19.67
CA PRO A 259 -5.27 -3.30 -18.64
C PRO A 259 -6.74 -3.49 -19.04
N PRO A 260 -7.32 -4.69 -18.85
CA PRO A 260 -8.71 -4.91 -19.20
C PRO A 260 -9.60 -4.00 -18.34
N CYS A 261 -10.46 -3.22 -18.98
CA CYS A 261 -11.50 -2.41 -18.34
C CYS A 261 -12.89 -2.94 -18.69
N LEU A 262 -13.88 -2.61 -17.85
CA LEU A 262 -15.30 -2.85 -18.10
C LEU A 262 -16.03 -1.51 -18.07
N ARG A 263 -16.64 -1.13 -19.19
CA ARG A 263 -17.47 0.08 -19.28
C ARG A 263 -18.88 -0.25 -18.81
N VAL A 264 -19.40 0.50 -17.86
CA VAL A 264 -20.78 0.35 -17.35
C VAL A 264 -21.43 1.72 -17.16
N SER A 265 -22.76 1.75 -17.03
CA SER A 265 -23.50 2.96 -16.68
C SER A 265 -24.06 2.87 -15.27
N LEU A 266 -23.58 3.70 -14.35
CA LEU A 266 -24.04 3.74 -12.96
C LEU A 266 -25.19 4.75 -12.77
N PRO A 267 -26.14 4.49 -11.87
CA PRO A 267 -27.19 5.44 -11.53
C PRO A 267 -26.61 6.61 -10.73
N SER A 268 -26.83 7.83 -11.22
CA SER A 268 -26.55 9.08 -10.50
C SER A 268 -27.86 9.81 -10.20
N ALA A 269 -27.82 10.80 -9.31
CA ALA A 269 -29.00 11.56 -8.90
C ALA A 269 -29.72 12.28 -10.07
N TYR A 270 -28.99 12.63 -11.12
CA TYR A 270 -29.51 13.42 -12.26
C TYR A 270 -29.69 12.59 -13.54
N SER A 271 -28.80 11.62 -13.77
CA SER A 271 -28.76 10.81 -14.99
C SER A 271 -27.97 9.54 -14.74
N ARG A 272 -27.75 8.69 -15.75
CA ARG A 272 -26.77 7.61 -15.66
C ARG A 272 -25.39 8.16 -16.05
N VAL A 273 -24.36 7.74 -15.33
CA VAL A 273 -22.96 8.13 -15.55
C VAL A 273 -22.23 6.93 -16.12
N GLY A 274 -21.63 7.07 -17.31
CA GLY A 274 -20.73 6.08 -17.86
C GLY A 274 -19.41 6.09 -17.10
N VAL A 275 -18.93 4.90 -16.74
CA VAL A 275 -17.63 4.74 -16.08
C VAL A 275 -16.90 3.53 -16.66
N ASP A 276 -15.59 3.66 -16.79
CA ASP A 276 -14.69 2.55 -17.01
C ASP A 276 -14.20 2.01 -15.66
N ILE A 277 -14.44 0.72 -15.43
CA ILE A 277 -14.06 0.02 -14.21
C ILE A 277 -12.80 -0.79 -14.46
N PHE A 278 -11.80 -0.56 -13.61
CA PHE A 278 -10.60 -1.38 -13.50
C PHE A 278 -10.67 -2.20 -12.21
N HIS A 279 -10.26 -3.46 -12.27
CA HIS A 279 -10.32 -4.38 -11.13
C HIS A 279 -8.94 -4.94 -10.78
N VAL A 280 -8.62 -4.92 -9.49
CA VAL A 280 -7.44 -5.57 -8.93
C VAL A 280 -7.87 -6.47 -7.76
N PRO A 281 -7.67 -7.80 -7.83
CA PRO A 281 -7.89 -8.67 -6.68
C PRO A 281 -6.80 -8.41 -5.63
N VAL A 282 -7.22 -8.17 -4.39
CA VAL A 282 -6.33 -7.96 -3.25
C VAL A 282 -6.35 -9.21 -2.38
N PRO A 283 -5.26 -10.01 -2.38
CA PRO A 283 -5.21 -11.24 -1.58
C PRO A 283 -5.28 -10.91 -0.09
N ARG A 284 -6.07 -11.70 0.66
CA ARG A 284 -6.09 -11.68 2.13
C ARG A 284 -5.36 -12.92 2.63
N PHE A 285 -4.38 -12.72 3.51
CA PHE A 285 -3.48 -13.78 3.95
C PHE A 285 -3.89 -14.44 5.29
N LEU A 286 -4.93 -13.94 5.98
CA LEU A 286 -5.35 -14.43 7.31
C LEU A 286 -6.88 -14.53 7.40
N ASP A 287 -7.40 -15.76 7.50
CA ASP A 287 -8.74 -16.25 7.95
C ASP A 287 -10.02 -15.47 7.60
N ALA A 288 -9.93 -14.46 6.73
CA ALA A 288 -11.06 -13.69 6.26
C ALA A 288 -11.81 -14.44 5.16
N ALA A 289 -13.12 -14.25 5.11
CA ALA A 289 -14.11 -14.96 4.29
C ALA A 289 -13.98 -14.82 2.75
N GLY A 290 -12.79 -14.53 2.21
CA GLY A 290 -12.50 -14.41 0.79
C GLY A 290 -11.57 -13.23 0.44
N PRO A 291 -11.15 -13.11 -0.84
CA PRO A 291 -10.35 -11.99 -1.33
C PRO A 291 -11.10 -10.65 -1.22
N LEU A 292 -10.35 -9.55 -1.18
CA LEU A 292 -10.91 -8.22 -1.38
C LEU A 292 -10.80 -7.83 -2.86
N HIS A 293 -11.68 -6.97 -3.33
CA HIS A 293 -11.67 -6.48 -4.71
C HIS A 293 -11.53 -4.97 -4.71
N LEU A 294 -10.40 -4.46 -5.19
CA LEU A 294 -10.20 -3.02 -5.36
C LEU A 294 -10.69 -2.64 -6.76
N LEU A 295 -11.64 -1.71 -6.82
CA LEU A 295 -12.15 -1.13 -8.05
C LEU A 295 -11.68 0.32 -8.17
N ALA A 296 -11.24 0.68 -9.38
CA ALA A 296 -10.95 2.05 -9.76
C ALA A 296 -11.87 2.46 -10.90
N PHE A 297 -12.34 3.71 -10.88
CA PHE A 297 -13.35 4.24 -11.80
C PHE A 297 -12.79 5.46 -12.50
N THR A 298 -12.88 5.44 -13.82
CA THR A 298 -12.66 6.63 -14.66
C THR A 298 -13.99 7.01 -15.27
N GLU A 299 -14.42 8.25 -15.03
CA GLU A 299 -15.67 8.77 -15.59
C GLU A 299 -15.51 9.00 -17.08
N ASP A 300 -16.50 8.57 -17.83
CA ASP A 300 -16.58 8.71 -19.27
C ASP A 300 -17.14 10.11 -19.61
N SER A 301 -16.25 11.00 -20.07
CA SER A 301 -16.58 12.41 -20.33
C SER A 301 -17.74 12.60 -21.30
N ASP A 302 -17.95 11.64 -22.21
CA ASP A 302 -18.96 11.73 -23.27
C ASP A 302 -20.37 11.47 -22.74
N THR A 303 -20.49 10.88 -21.55
CA THR A 303 -21.80 10.52 -20.96
C THR A 303 -22.40 11.60 -20.09
N ARG A 304 -21.64 12.64 -19.73
CA ARG A 304 -22.23 13.84 -19.15
C ARG A 304 -22.97 14.58 -20.25
N ILE A 305 -24.25 14.25 -20.40
CA ILE A 305 -25.22 15.11 -21.07
C ILE A 305 -25.11 16.44 -20.34
N GLN A 306 -24.45 17.42 -20.96
CA GLN A 306 -24.54 18.78 -20.46
C GLN A 306 -26.04 19.10 -20.47
N PRO A 307 -26.62 19.53 -19.34
CA PRO A 307 -28.01 19.95 -19.36
C PRO A 307 -28.13 20.95 -20.51
N ASP A 308 -28.97 20.63 -21.49
CA ASP A 308 -29.21 21.50 -22.65
C ASP A 308 -29.32 22.91 -22.09
N ALA A 309 -28.44 23.80 -22.54
CA ALA A 309 -28.32 25.13 -21.98
C ALA A 309 -29.72 25.73 -21.93
N THR A 310 -30.31 25.79 -20.72
CA THR A 310 -31.67 26.30 -20.56
C THR A 310 -31.68 27.66 -21.22
N LEU A 311 -32.64 27.91 -22.13
CA LEU A 311 -32.71 29.08 -23.02
C LEU A 311 -32.67 30.46 -22.33
N GLY A 312 -32.48 30.55 -21.02
CA GLY A 312 -32.23 31.77 -20.24
C GLY A 312 -30.94 31.79 -19.42
N ALA A 313 -30.04 30.82 -19.57
CA ALA A 313 -28.76 30.75 -18.83
C ALA A 313 -27.61 31.49 -19.52
N ILE A 314 -27.80 31.97 -20.77
CA ILE A 314 -26.86 32.87 -21.42
C ILE A 314 -27.06 34.25 -20.80
N PRO A 315 -26.05 34.83 -20.12
CA PRO A 315 -26.17 36.18 -19.59
C PRO A 315 -26.47 37.16 -20.74
N GLU A 316 -27.52 37.98 -20.61
CA GLU A 316 -27.87 39.05 -21.58
C GLU A 316 -26.67 39.96 -21.91
N ALA A 317 -25.67 40.05 -21.01
CA ALA A 317 -24.43 40.77 -21.26
C ALA A 317 -23.62 40.25 -22.47
N LEU A 318 -23.85 39.02 -22.94
CA LEU A 318 -23.21 38.44 -24.12
C LEU A 318 -24.05 38.56 -25.40
N SER A 319 -25.31 39.00 -25.33
CA SER A 319 -26.17 39.15 -26.52
C SER A 319 -26.03 40.51 -27.22
N VAL A 320 -25.11 41.38 -26.78
CA VAL A 320 -25.05 42.80 -27.19
C VAL A 320 -24.28 43.04 -28.50
N TYR A 321 -23.66 42.04 -29.13
CA TYR A 321 -22.76 42.26 -30.29
C TYR A 321 -23.25 41.71 -31.64
N SER A 322 -24.52 41.32 -31.81
CA SER A 322 -24.97 40.71 -33.09
C SER A 322 -25.79 41.63 -34.03
N GLU A 323 -25.94 42.92 -33.73
CA GLU A 323 -26.68 43.87 -34.58
C GLU A 323 -25.81 45.07 -34.97
N ALA A 324 -24.82 44.86 -35.84
CA ALA A 324 -24.19 45.95 -36.59
C ALA A 324 -23.36 45.39 -37.75
N ASP A 325 -24.03 44.92 -38.80
CA ASP A 325 -23.50 45.00 -40.16
C ASP A 325 -24.69 45.00 -41.11
N ASP A 326 -25.34 46.17 -41.14
CA ASP A 326 -26.31 46.54 -42.16
C ASP A 326 -25.63 46.45 -43.53
N VAL A 327 -26.14 45.52 -44.33
CA VAL A 327 -25.81 45.32 -45.73
C VAL A 327 -26.16 46.60 -46.49
N GLN A 328 -25.14 47.39 -46.85
CA GLN A 328 -25.31 48.48 -47.81
C GLN A 328 -25.60 47.89 -49.20
N ASP A 329 -26.87 47.98 -49.55
CA ASP A 329 -27.46 47.81 -50.86
C ASP A 329 -26.74 48.68 -51.91
N LEU A 330 -25.96 48.05 -52.78
CA LEU A 330 -25.29 48.66 -53.92
C LEU A 330 -25.94 48.16 -55.22
N THR A 331 -27.00 48.83 -55.64
CA THR A 331 -27.45 48.86 -57.05
C THR A 331 -27.92 50.29 -57.41
N PRO A 332 -28.09 50.63 -58.71
CA PRO A 332 -27.05 51.21 -59.57
C PRO A 332 -27.45 52.63 -60.03
N LYS A 333 -26.52 53.39 -60.64
CA LYS A 333 -26.88 54.60 -61.39
C LYS A 333 -26.26 54.60 -62.80
N PRO A 334 -26.96 55.20 -63.78
CA PRO A 334 -26.91 54.90 -65.21
C PRO A 334 -25.66 55.40 -65.95
#